data_AF-A0A2J6WXP8-F1
#
_entry.id   AF-A0A2J6WXP8-F1
#
_cell.length_a   1.000
_cell.length_b   1.000
_cell.length_c   1.000
_cell.angle_alpha   90.00
_cell.angle_beta   90.00
_cell.angle_gamma   90.00
#
_symmetry.space_group_name_H-M   'P 1'
#
loop_
_entity.id
_entity.type
_entity.pdbx_description
1 polymer ?
#
loop_
_entity_poly.entity_id
_entity_poly.type
_entity_poly.pdbx_seq_one_letter_code
_entity_poly.pdbx_strand_id
1 'polypeptide(L)'
;ATDAANRAATRPFVYATYHRQPRRPAYLLRDACTLIGGELVLAFDAATPPSASALERLLTAYDGQDIITGMRTPAPTSLLHRTHTALLKQILVSDQADPLLPLALFRAELIDLLPGDGELAPPLAHVYAVARRRNYTTAQIALPAHSAPTCPSTIGDVASLAAQGPARSTRPALGTLIVVASLWLLLRRRR
;
A
#
# COMPACT_ATOMS: atom_id res chain seq x y z
N ALA A 1 15.28 21.11 18.98
CA ALA A 1 15.87 20.09 18.08
C ALA A 1 16.73 19.04 18.82
N THR A 2 17.39 19.38 19.94
CA THR A 2 18.28 18.49 20.71
C THR A 2 17.59 17.32 21.43
N ASP A 3 16.32 17.48 21.78
CA ASP A 3 15.59 16.50 22.60
C ASP A 3 15.14 15.26 21.82
N ALA A 4 14.82 15.40 20.53
CA ALA A 4 14.45 14.29 19.65
C ALA A 4 15.65 13.41 19.30
N ALA A 5 16.81 14.01 19.06
CA ALA A 5 18.06 13.29 18.78
C ALA A 5 18.53 12.48 20.01
N ASN A 6 18.43 13.04 21.22
CA ASN A 6 18.74 12.32 22.46
C ASN A 6 17.76 11.16 22.76
N ARG A 7 16.47 11.31 22.44
CA ARG A 7 15.49 10.21 22.53
C ARG A 7 15.72 9.11 21.49
N ALA A 8 16.19 9.47 20.30
CA ALA A 8 16.59 8.48 19.29
C ALA A 8 17.83 7.69 19.72
N ALA A 9 18.79 8.34 20.40
CA ALA A 9 20.03 7.71 20.86
C ALA A 9 19.86 6.72 22.03
N THR A 10 18.74 6.80 22.77
CA THR A 10 18.46 5.98 23.97
C THR A 10 17.52 4.80 23.72
N ARG A 11 16.95 4.70 22.51
CA ARG A 11 16.08 3.59 22.12
C ARG A 11 16.87 2.51 21.37
N PRO A 12 16.51 1.22 21.50
CA PRO A 12 17.06 0.18 20.66
C PRO A 12 16.90 0.56 19.18
N PHE A 13 17.99 0.48 18.42
CA PHE A 13 18.01 0.79 16.99
C PHE A 13 17.25 -0.25 16.14
N VAL A 14 16.99 -1.43 16.71
CA VAL A 14 16.31 -2.54 16.04
C VAL A 14 15.33 -3.18 17.01
N TYR A 15 14.10 -3.37 16.53
CA TYR A 15 13.07 -4.16 17.19
C TYR A 15 12.71 -5.35 16.31
N ALA A 16 12.48 -6.51 16.93
CA ALA A 16 12.01 -7.69 16.25
C ALA A 16 10.81 -8.25 17.02
N THR A 17 9.71 -8.50 16.31
CA THR A 17 8.53 -9.15 16.85
C THR A 17 8.41 -10.57 16.29
N TYR A 18 7.89 -11.47 17.13
CA TYR A 18 7.63 -12.85 16.73
C TYR A 18 6.16 -13.17 16.91
N HIS A 19 5.55 -13.70 15.86
CA HIS A 19 4.16 -14.16 15.88
C HIS A 19 4.12 -15.66 15.59
N ARG A 20 3.49 -16.42 16.49
CA ARG A 20 3.34 -17.88 16.37
C ARG A 20 2.45 -18.30 15.20
N GLN A 21 1.52 -17.45 14.79
CA GLN A 21 0.58 -17.69 13.71
C GLN A 21 0.85 -16.70 12.57
N PRO A 22 0.60 -17.10 11.30
CA PRO A 22 0.71 -16.17 10.18
C PRO A 22 -0.27 -15.02 10.36
N ARG A 23 0.24 -13.79 10.35
CA ARG A 23 -0.56 -12.57 10.44
C ARG A 23 -0.58 -11.85 9.10
N ARG A 24 -1.65 -11.09 8.85
CA ARG A 24 -1.77 -10.27 7.64
C ARG A 24 -0.80 -9.08 7.71
N PRO A 25 -0.33 -8.57 6.56
CA PRO A 25 0.60 -7.43 6.52
C PRO A 25 0.09 -6.20 7.27
N ALA A 26 -1.21 -5.92 7.25
CA ALA A 26 -1.81 -4.78 7.95
C ALA A 26 -1.66 -4.89 9.48
N TYR A 27 -1.88 -6.09 10.03
CA TYR A 27 -1.67 -6.36 11.45
C TYR A 27 -0.20 -6.19 11.83
N LEU A 28 0.71 -6.77 11.04
CA LEU A 28 2.16 -6.70 11.28
C LEU A 28 2.66 -5.26 11.25
N LEU A 29 2.18 -4.47 10.28
CA LEU A 29 2.53 -3.06 10.19
C LEU A 29 1.98 -2.28 11.40
N ARG A 30 0.72 -2.52 11.81
CA ARG A 30 0.13 -1.88 13.00
C ARG A 30 0.94 -2.20 14.25
N ASP A 31 1.26 -3.47 14.47
CA ASP A 31 2.06 -3.95 15.61
C ASP A 31 3.45 -3.29 15.61
N ALA A 32 4.16 -3.31 14.49
CA ALA A 32 5.45 -2.65 14.34
C ALA A 32 5.36 -1.14 14.65
N CYS A 33 4.27 -0.48 14.23
CA CYS A 33 4.09 0.94 14.48
C CYS A 33 3.84 1.28 15.96
N THR A 34 3.38 0.33 16.79
CA THR A 34 3.25 0.55 18.24
C THR A 34 4.59 0.60 18.97
N LEU A 35 5.66 0.08 18.35
CA LEU A 35 7.00 -0.02 18.94
C LEU A 35 7.88 1.19 18.64
N ILE A 36 7.55 1.92 17.57
CA ILE A 36 8.24 3.16 17.20
C ILE A 36 7.60 4.34 17.93
N GLY A 37 8.44 5.21 18.46
CA GLY A 37 7.99 6.49 19.03
C GLY A 37 8.46 7.69 18.22
N GLY A 38 8.59 7.54 16.90
CA GLY A 38 8.82 8.64 15.96
C GLY A 38 7.48 9.20 15.43
N GLU A 39 7.49 10.45 14.97
CA GLU A 39 6.30 11.12 14.43
C GLU A 39 5.96 10.66 13.00
N LEU A 40 6.97 10.17 12.27
CA LEU A 40 6.85 9.66 10.91
C LEU A 40 7.24 8.19 10.84
N VAL A 41 6.55 7.46 9.99
CA VAL A 41 6.76 6.04 9.71
C VAL A 41 7.12 5.90 8.24
N LEU A 42 8.32 5.39 7.97
CA LEU A 42 8.72 4.91 6.66
C LEU A 42 8.49 3.40 6.61
N ALA A 43 7.57 2.96 5.75
CA ALA A 43 7.22 1.55 5.60
C ALA A 43 7.55 1.06 4.19
N PHE A 44 8.21 -0.09 4.11
CA PHE A 44 8.46 -0.79 2.86
C PHE A 44 8.49 -2.31 3.05
N ASP A 45 8.31 -3.04 1.95
CA ASP A 45 8.42 -4.51 1.96
C ASP A 45 9.89 -4.95 2.00
N ALA A 46 10.27 -5.67 3.05
CA ALA A 46 11.62 -6.20 3.23
C ALA A 46 11.96 -7.35 2.26
N ALA A 47 10.97 -8.05 1.70
CA ALA A 47 11.21 -9.09 0.70
C ALA A 47 11.65 -8.51 -0.65
N THR A 48 11.25 -7.26 -0.94
CA THR A 48 11.59 -6.54 -2.16
C THR A 48 11.95 -5.10 -1.82
N PRO A 49 13.09 -4.87 -1.14
CA PRO A 49 13.42 -3.56 -0.59
C PRO A 49 13.67 -2.56 -1.72
N PRO A 50 13.25 -1.30 -1.57
CA PRO A 50 13.63 -0.23 -2.48
C PRO A 50 15.13 0.08 -2.36
N SER A 51 15.71 0.67 -3.40
CA SER A 51 17.09 1.15 -3.35
C SER A 51 17.22 2.35 -2.39
N ALA A 52 18.43 2.56 -1.88
CA ALA A 52 18.73 3.73 -1.04
C ALA A 52 18.32 5.05 -1.72
N SER A 53 18.58 5.19 -3.03
CA SER A 53 18.18 6.37 -3.81
C SER A 53 16.66 6.60 -3.89
N ALA A 54 15.85 5.54 -3.84
CA ALA A 54 14.39 5.68 -3.79
C ALA A 54 13.93 6.18 -2.41
N LEU A 55 14.55 5.66 -1.35
CA LEU A 55 14.29 6.11 0.02
C LEU A 55 14.69 7.57 0.21
N GLU A 56 15.90 7.94 -0.22
CA GLU A 56 16.39 9.32 -0.20
C GLU A 56 15.44 10.25 -0.94
N ARG A 57 15.04 9.90 -2.16
CA ARG A 57 14.14 10.73 -2.96
C ARG A 57 12.80 10.97 -2.27
N LEU A 58 12.25 9.94 -1.64
CA LEU A 58 10.98 10.02 -0.93
C LEU A 58 11.11 10.86 0.35
N LEU A 59 12.20 10.70 1.11
CA LEU A 59 12.50 11.51 2.30
C LEU A 59 12.76 12.99 1.94
N THR A 60 13.50 13.27 0.87
CA THR A 60 13.78 14.65 0.42
C THR A 60 12.55 15.35 -0.15
N ALA A 61 11.55 14.58 -0.60
CA ALA A 61 10.30 15.12 -1.11
C ALA A 61 9.30 15.45 0.01
N TYR A 62 9.63 15.15 1.27
CA TYR A 62 8.82 15.51 2.41
C TYR A 62 8.83 17.01 2.64
N ASP A 63 7.65 17.61 2.49
CA ASP A 63 7.39 19.03 2.69
C ASP A 63 6.11 19.21 3.53
N GLY A 64 6.01 18.42 4.61
CA GLY A 64 4.93 18.51 5.60
C GLY A 64 3.65 17.74 5.27
N GLN A 65 3.65 16.90 4.23
CA GLN A 65 2.48 16.08 3.88
C GLN A 65 2.24 14.97 4.92
N ASP A 66 0.98 14.63 5.14
CA ASP A 66 0.58 13.59 6.08
C ASP A 66 0.93 12.18 5.58
N ILE A 67 0.90 11.99 4.25
CA ILE A 67 1.34 10.77 3.58
C ILE A 67 1.97 11.04 2.21
N ILE A 68 3.08 10.36 1.94
CA ILE A 68 3.82 10.37 0.69
C ILE A 68 3.98 8.92 0.22
N THR A 69 3.54 8.63 -0.99
CA THR A 69 3.75 7.32 -1.63
C THR A 69 4.66 7.44 -2.85
N GLY A 70 5.41 6.40 -3.16
CA GLY A 70 6.12 6.33 -4.44
C GLY A 70 5.20 5.96 -5.62
N MET A 71 5.62 6.29 -6.83
CA MET A 71 5.06 5.74 -8.06
C MET A 71 6.16 5.40 -9.06
N ARG A 72 6.13 4.19 -9.64
CA ARG A 72 7.17 3.75 -10.59
C ARG A 72 7.05 4.45 -11.94
N THR A 73 8.16 4.99 -12.43
CA THR A 73 8.29 5.61 -13.75
C THR A 73 9.45 4.97 -14.53
N PRO A 74 9.19 4.34 -15.70
CA PRO A 74 7.87 4.09 -16.28
C PRO A 74 7.03 3.10 -15.44
N ALA A 75 5.71 3.16 -15.59
CA ALA A 75 4.80 2.25 -14.90
C ALA A 75 4.99 0.80 -15.40
N PRO A 76 4.77 -0.21 -14.54
CA PRO A 76 4.88 -1.61 -14.95
C PRO A 76 3.96 -1.97 -16.13
N THR A 77 4.48 -2.73 -17.08
CA THR A 77 3.80 -3.03 -18.36
C THR A 77 2.99 -4.32 -18.34
N SER A 78 3.19 -5.19 -17.34
CA SER A 78 2.48 -6.46 -17.21
C SER A 78 0.96 -6.27 -17.16
N LEU A 79 0.22 -7.03 -17.99
CA LEU A 79 -1.24 -6.96 -18.05
C LEU A 79 -1.88 -7.26 -16.69
N LEU A 80 -1.41 -8.33 -16.02
CA LEU A 80 -1.92 -8.71 -14.70
C LEU A 80 -1.69 -7.60 -13.67
N HIS A 81 -0.52 -6.97 -13.70
CA HIS A 81 -0.22 -5.85 -12.80
C HIS A 81 -1.15 -4.67 -13.06
N ARG A 82 -1.39 -4.31 -14.33
CA ARG A 82 -2.33 -3.24 -14.69
C ARG A 82 -3.75 -3.55 -14.25
N THR A 83 -4.22 -4.79 -14.42
CA THR A 83 -5.55 -5.20 -13.97
C THR A 83 -5.67 -5.14 -12.45
N HIS A 84 -4.64 -5.59 -11.72
CA HIS A 84 -4.62 -5.55 -10.27
C HIS A 84 -4.63 -4.11 -9.75
N THR A 85 -3.79 -3.24 -10.33
CA THR A 85 -3.78 -1.80 -10.03
C THR A 85 -5.13 -1.14 -10.29
N ALA A 86 -5.74 -1.38 -11.46
CA ALA A 86 -7.04 -0.80 -11.81
C ALA A 86 -8.14 -1.24 -10.83
N LEU A 87 -8.16 -2.51 -10.47
CA LEU A 87 -9.14 -3.06 -9.54
C LEU A 87 -8.96 -2.52 -8.11
N LEU A 88 -7.71 -2.36 -7.65
CA LEU A 88 -7.41 -1.69 -6.37
C LEU A 88 -7.89 -0.24 -6.36
N LYS A 89 -7.60 0.53 -7.42
CA LYS A 89 -8.05 1.93 -7.53
C LYS A 89 -9.57 2.04 -7.47
N GLN A 90 -10.28 1.09 -8.08
CA GLN A 90 -11.74 1.04 -8.05
C GLN A 90 -12.29 0.69 -6.66
N ILE A 91 -11.76 -0.34 -6.00
CA ILE A 91 -12.23 -0.78 -4.68
C ILE A 91 -11.93 0.27 -3.61
N LEU A 92 -10.74 0.85 -3.65
CA LEU A 92 -10.30 1.86 -2.69
C LEU A 92 -10.84 3.26 -2.99
N VAL A 93 -11.39 3.48 -4.19
CA VAL A 93 -11.74 4.81 -4.72
C VAL A 93 -10.53 5.74 -4.59
N SER A 94 -9.41 5.31 -5.17
CA SER A 94 -8.09 5.92 -4.99
C SER A 94 -7.56 6.54 -6.28
N ASP A 95 -6.97 7.73 -6.15
CA ASP A 95 -6.25 8.43 -7.21
C ASP A 95 -4.77 8.01 -7.30
N GLN A 96 -4.31 7.09 -6.45
CA GLN A 96 -2.93 6.61 -6.45
C GLN A 96 -2.53 6.06 -7.83
N ALA A 97 -1.39 6.50 -8.35
CA ALA A 97 -0.85 6.05 -9.62
C ALA A 97 -0.36 4.60 -9.53
N ASP A 98 0.23 4.24 -8.39
CA ASP A 98 0.87 2.95 -8.17
C ASP A 98 0.57 2.34 -6.78
N PRO A 99 -0.67 1.84 -6.55
CA PRO A 99 -1.08 1.26 -5.27
C PRO A 99 -0.39 -0.07 -4.93
N LEU A 100 0.31 -0.67 -5.88
CA LEU A 100 1.03 -1.94 -5.68
C LEU A 100 2.48 -1.73 -5.26
N LEU A 101 2.97 -0.49 -5.22
CA LEU A 101 4.28 -0.20 -4.69
C LEU A 101 4.22 -0.22 -3.14
N PRO A 102 4.90 -1.16 -2.45
CA PRO A 102 4.91 -1.22 -1.00
C PRO A 102 5.97 -0.25 -0.46
N LEU A 103 5.76 1.06 -0.65
CA LEU A 103 6.64 2.11 -0.14
C LEU A 103 5.85 3.39 0.16
N ALA A 104 5.87 3.80 1.43
CA ALA A 104 5.26 5.05 1.87
C ALA A 104 5.96 5.64 3.09
N LEU A 105 5.91 6.98 3.19
CA LEU A 105 6.21 7.74 4.40
C LEU A 105 4.91 8.39 4.88
N PHE A 106 4.54 8.21 6.13
CA PHE A 106 3.30 8.75 6.67
C PHE A 106 3.42 9.11 8.14
N ARG A 107 2.57 10.00 8.64
CA ARG A 107 2.52 10.34 10.08
C ARG A 107 2.08 9.12 10.90
N ALA A 108 2.71 8.89 12.04
CA ALA A 108 2.39 7.79 12.92
C ALA A 108 0.91 7.79 13.37
N GLU A 109 0.27 8.94 13.52
CA GLU A 109 -1.17 9.01 13.85
C GLU A 109 -2.09 8.38 12.79
N LEU A 110 -1.61 8.17 11.55
CA LEU A 110 -2.38 7.53 10.49
C LEU A 110 -2.40 6.00 10.57
N ILE A 111 -1.76 5.39 11.58
CA ILE A 111 -1.82 3.93 11.84
C ILE A 111 -3.28 3.46 12.00
N ASP A 112 -4.15 4.29 12.56
CA ASP A 112 -5.56 3.98 12.75
C ASP A 112 -6.34 3.88 11.42
N LEU A 113 -5.74 4.36 10.31
CA LEU A 113 -6.29 4.23 8.97
C LEU A 113 -5.89 2.91 8.29
N LEU A 114 -5.06 2.07 8.93
CA LEU A 114 -4.72 0.77 8.38
C LEU A 114 -5.96 -0.11 8.26
N PRO A 115 -6.04 -0.97 7.22
CA PRO A 115 -7.19 -1.84 7.04
C PRO A 115 -7.37 -2.82 8.21
N GLY A 116 -8.59 -3.32 8.35
CA GLY A 116 -8.87 -4.45 9.23
C GLY A 116 -8.33 -5.77 8.66
N ASP A 117 -8.24 -6.81 9.51
CA ASP A 117 -7.68 -8.13 9.13
C ASP A 117 -8.44 -8.84 8.01
N GLY A 118 -9.68 -8.45 7.75
CA GLY A 118 -10.53 -9.00 6.69
C GLY A 118 -10.35 -8.35 5.32
N GLU A 119 -9.50 -7.32 5.19
CA GLU A 119 -9.30 -6.64 3.92
C GLU A 119 -8.06 -7.11 3.17
N LEU A 120 -8.20 -7.32 1.85
CA LEU A 120 -7.13 -7.84 0.99
C LEU A 120 -6.32 -6.74 0.31
N ALA A 121 -6.74 -5.48 0.41
CA ALA A 121 -6.00 -4.36 -0.16
C ALA A 121 -4.61 -4.21 0.52
N PRO A 122 -3.55 -3.88 -0.23
CA PRO A 122 -2.26 -3.55 0.34
C PRO A 122 -2.39 -2.45 1.40
N PRO A 123 -1.80 -2.60 2.60
CA PRO A 123 -2.05 -1.70 3.72
C PRO A 123 -1.67 -0.25 3.42
N LEU A 124 -0.56 -0.02 2.72
CA LEU A 124 -0.08 1.32 2.38
C LEU A 124 -1.00 2.02 1.37
N ALA A 125 -1.52 1.29 0.38
CA ALA A 125 -2.50 1.84 -0.56
C ALA A 125 -3.84 2.15 0.12
N HIS A 126 -4.25 1.31 1.07
CA HIS A 126 -5.45 1.55 1.86
C HIS A 126 -5.31 2.82 2.72
N VAL A 127 -4.20 2.97 3.45
CA VAL A 127 -3.93 4.18 4.27
C VAL A 127 -3.96 5.43 3.39
N TYR A 128 -3.28 5.42 2.24
CA TYR A 128 -3.32 6.55 1.30
C TYR A 128 -4.75 6.86 0.84
N ALA A 129 -5.53 5.85 0.44
CA ALA A 129 -6.89 6.06 -0.05
C ALA A 129 -7.84 6.58 1.05
N VAL A 130 -7.71 6.11 2.29
CA VAL A 130 -8.49 6.62 3.42
C VAL A 130 -8.05 8.04 3.79
N ALA A 131 -6.74 8.28 3.85
CA ALA A 131 -6.19 9.60 4.14
C ALA A 131 -6.68 10.63 3.12
N ARG A 132 -6.62 10.29 1.83
CA ARG A 132 -7.15 11.13 0.75
C ARG A 132 -8.63 11.44 0.91
N ARG A 133 -9.46 10.43 1.21
CA ARG A 133 -10.91 10.61 1.42
C ARG A 133 -11.25 11.43 2.67
N ARG A 134 -10.38 11.43 3.67
CA ARG A 134 -10.50 12.24 4.89
C ARG A 134 -9.84 13.62 4.77
N ASN A 135 -9.43 14.03 3.57
CA ASN A 135 -8.82 15.32 3.26
C ASN A 135 -7.47 15.58 3.96
N TYR A 136 -6.72 14.53 4.27
CA TYR A 136 -5.31 14.68 4.65
C TYR A 136 -4.48 15.15 3.45
N THR A 137 -3.36 15.79 3.74
CA THR A 137 -2.39 16.22 2.73
C THR A 137 -1.61 15.02 2.21
N THR A 138 -1.69 14.77 0.91
CA THR A 138 -1.12 13.58 0.27
C THR A 138 -0.22 13.96 -0.90
N ALA A 139 0.92 13.28 -1.07
CA ALA A 139 1.77 13.42 -2.25
C ALA A 139 2.16 12.08 -2.87
N GLN A 140 2.46 12.10 -4.17
CA GLN A 140 2.97 10.96 -4.92
C GLN A 140 4.27 11.33 -5.62
N ILE A 141 5.33 10.56 -5.40
CA ILE A 141 6.68 10.87 -5.88
C ILE A 141 7.09 9.89 -6.97
N ALA A 142 7.51 10.42 -8.11
CA ALA A 142 8.06 9.60 -9.20
C ALA A 142 9.38 8.95 -8.77
N LEU A 143 9.43 7.63 -8.87
CA LEU A 143 10.60 6.81 -8.59
C LEU A 143 11.01 6.05 -9.86
N PRO A 144 12.29 6.06 -10.24
CA PRO A 144 12.78 5.23 -11.34
C PRO A 144 12.37 3.75 -11.17
N ALA A 145 11.86 3.11 -12.22
CA ALA A 145 11.35 1.73 -12.11
C ALA A 145 12.39 0.71 -11.58
N HIS A 146 13.68 0.94 -11.83
CA HIS A 146 14.77 0.10 -11.31
C HIS A 146 15.05 0.29 -9.80
N SER A 147 14.59 1.40 -9.20
CA SER A 147 14.91 1.76 -7.81
C SER A 147 13.89 1.19 -6.83
N ALA A 148 12.80 0.61 -7.35
CA ALA A 148 11.78 -0.05 -6.58
C ALA A 148 11.32 -1.32 -7.32
N PRO A 149 11.76 -2.52 -6.88
CA PRO A 149 11.41 -3.76 -7.54
C PRO A 149 9.90 -3.99 -7.61
N THR A 150 9.46 -4.66 -8.67
CA THR A 150 8.06 -4.98 -8.87
C THR A 150 7.75 -6.37 -8.32
N CYS A 151 6.86 -6.46 -7.33
CA CYS A 151 6.29 -7.74 -6.94
C CYS A 151 5.28 -8.22 -8.02
N PRO A 152 5.47 -9.41 -8.60
CA PRO A 152 4.57 -9.91 -9.65
C PRO A 152 3.18 -10.18 -9.07
N SER A 153 2.15 -9.67 -9.73
CA SER A 153 0.77 -9.97 -9.39
C SER A 153 0.37 -11.33 -9.92
N THR A 154 -0.28 -12.15 -9.09
CA THR A 154 -0.79 -13.46 -9.48
C THR A 154 -2.27 -13.38 -9.84
N ILE A 155 -2.76 -14.40 -10.56
CA ILE A 155 -4.20 -14.56 -10.84
C ILE A 155 -4.99 -14.69 -9.53
N GLY A 156 -4.42 -15.36 -8.53
CA GLY A 156 -5.02 -15.52 -7.21
C GLY A 156 -5.25 -14.19 -6.50
N ASP A 157 -4.29 -13.26 -6.59
CA ASP A 157 -4.41 -11.93 -6.00
C ASP A 157 -5.59 -11.17 -6.61
N VAL A 158 -5.66 -11.14 -7.96
CA VAL A 158 -6.74 -10.47 -8.68
C VAL A 158 -8.10 -11.11 -8.39
N ALA A 159 -8.16 -12.44 -8.37
CA ALA A 159 -9.40 -13.17 -8.09
C ALA A 159 -9.89 -12.96 -6.66
N SER A 160 -8.98 -13.02 -5.68
CA SER A 160 -9.31 -12.80 -4.27
C SER A 160 -9.83 -11.38 -4.02
N LEU A 161 -9.17 -10.39 -4.62
CA LEU A 161 -9.56 -8.99 -4.51
C LEU A 161 -10.88 -8.71 -5.23
N ALA A 162 -11.12 -9.31 -6.39
CA ALA A 162 -12.41 -9.22 -7.09
C ALA A 162 -13.55 -9.86 -6.28
N ALA A 163 -13.28 -10.97 -5.58
CA ALA A 163 -14.25 -11.66 -4.74
C ALA A 163 -14.60 -10.86 -3.47
N GLN A 164 -13.70 -10.00 -2.98
CA GLN A 164 -13.97 -9.13 -1.83
C GLN A 164 -15.06 -8.08 -2.13
N GLY A 165 -15.22 -7.69 -3.40
CA GLY A 165 -16.17 -6.66 -3.81
C GLY A 165 -15.77 -5.25 -3.37
N PRO A 166 -16.52 -4.21 -3.79
CA PRO A 166 -16.30 -2.85 -3.29
C PRO A 166 -16.51 -2.80 -1.77
N ALA A 167 -15.72 -1.96 -1.08
CA ALA A 167 -15.84 -1.76 0.36
C ALA A 167 -17.32 -1.57 0.76
N ARG A 168 -17.73 -2.15 1.89
CA ARG A 168 -19.14 -2.33 2.35
C ARG A 168 -20.02 -1.06 2.38
N SER A 169 -19.49 0.12 2.06
CA SER A 169 -20.23 1.38 1.92
C SER A 169 -20.72 1.68 0.49
N THR A 170 -20.25 0.95 -0.53
CA THR A 170 -20.64 1.21 -1.93
C THR A 170 -21.57 0.09 -2.38
N ARG A 171 -22.86 0.42 -2.56
CA ARG A 171 -23.84 -0.48 -3.17
C ARG A 171 -23.22 -1.10 -4.43
N PRO A 172 -23.32 -2.43 -4.63
CA PRO A 172 -22.70 -3.08 -5.77
C PRO A 172 -23.27 -2.45 -7.04
N ALA A 173 -22.42 -1.73 -7.78
CA ALA A 173 -22.79 -1.26 -9.10
C ALA A 173 -22.91 -2.51 -9.98
N LEU A 174 -24.12 -2.78 -10.49
CA LEU A 174 -24.46 -3.89 -11.38
C LEU A 174 -23.44 -4.15 -12.51
N GLY A 175 -22.65 -3.13 -12.89
CA GLY A 175 -21.57 -3.24 -13.87
C GLY A 175 -20.44 -4.20 -13.50
N THR A 176 -20.06 -4.37 -12.22
CA THR A 176 -18.95 -5.27 -11.84
C THR A 176 -19.34 -6.74 -11.99
N LEU A 177 -20.61 -7.09 -11.72
CA LEU A 177 -21.14 -8.44 -11.96
C LEU A 177 -21.11 -8.79 -13.44
N ILE A 178 -21.39 -7.84 -14.33
CA ILE A 178 -21.36 -8.06 -15.79
C ILE A 178 -19.92 -8.32 -16.26
N VAL A 179 -18.94 -7.58 -15.76
CA VAL A 179 -17.53 -7.78 -16.15
C VAL A 179 -17.01 -9.15 -15.69
N VAL A 180 -17.31 -9.54 -14.45
CA VAL A 180 -16.90 -10.86 -13.91
C VAL A 180 -17.59 -11.99 -14.66
N ALA A 181 -18.91 -11.88 -14.92
CA ALA A 181 -19.64 -12.87 -15.69
C ALA A 181 -19.11 -12.99 -17.13
N SER A 182 -18.78 -11.87 -17.78
CA SER A 182 -18.25 -11.85 -19.15
C SER A 182 -16.88 -12.50 -19.22
N LEU A 183 -15.99 -12.19 -18.27
CA LEU A 183 -14.64 -12.76 -18.22
C LEU A 183 -14.69 -14.27 -17.96
N TRP A 184 -15.58 -14.71 -17.06
CA TRP A 184 -15.78 -16.14 -16.78
C TRP A 184 -16.31 -16.90 -18.01
N LEU A 185 -17.26 -16.33 -18.73
CA LEU A 185 -17.83 -16.92 -19.95
C LEU A 185 -16.81 -17.01 -21.09
N LEU A 186 -15.93 -16.01 -21.20
CA LEU A 186 -14.82 -15.98 -22.17
C LEU A 186 -13.77 -17.04 -21.86
N LEU A 187 -13.42 -17.21 -20.58
CA LEU A 187 -12.46 -18.23 -20.14
C LEU A 187 -13.02 -19.66 -20.30
N ARG A 188 -14.34 -19.85 -20.09
CA ARG A 188 -15.01 -21.14 -20.28
C ARG A 188 -15.06 -21.58 -21.74
N ARG A 189 -15.09 -20.64 -22.70
CA ARG A 189 -15.08 -20.95 -24.15
C ARG A 189 -13.70 -21.28 -24.72
N ARG A 190 -12.63 -21.12 -23.95
CA ARG A 190 -11.26 -21.44 -24.36
C ARG A 190 -10.71 -22.74 -23.75
N ARG A 191 -11.55 -23.51 -23.06
CA ARG A 191 -11.34 -24.91 -22.70
C ARG A 191 -12.31 -25.77 -23.50
#